data_AF-A0A2A4VR62-F1
#
_entry.id   AF-A0A2A4VR62-F1
#
_cell.length_a   1.000
_cell.length_b   1.000
_cell.length_c   1.000
_cell.angle_alpha   90.00
_cell.angle_beta   90.00
_cell.angle_gamma   90.00
#
_symmetry.space_group_name_H-M   'P 1'
#
loop_
_entity.id
_entity.type
_entity.pdbx_description
1 polymer ?
#
loop_
_entity_poly.entity_id
_entity_poly.type
_entity_poly.pdbx_seq_one_letter_code
_entity_poly.pdbx_strand_id
1 'polypeptide(L)' 'CLAEKRMLEIIADGKPNTSFMQFGDTVRIEMFDNNGDSIFGAIDQKVVEYKK' A
#
# COMPACT_ATOMS: atom_id res chain seq x y z
N CYS A 1 3.14 -3.48 7.01
CA CYS A 1 3.25 -2.10 6.45
C CYS A 1 4.38 -2.02 5.40
N LEU A 2 4.38 -1.07 4.44
CA LEU A 2 5.48 -0.91 3.47
C LEU A 2 6.82 -0.59 4.16
N ALA A 3 6.81 0.30 5.15
CA ALA A 3 8.01 0.68 5.90
C ALA A 3 8.63 -0.52 6.63
N GLU A 4 7.79 -1.31 7.29
CA GLU A 4 8.17 -2.55 7.96
C GLU A 4 8.79 -3.56 6.98
N LYS A 5 8.16 -3.79 5.82
CA LYS A 5 8.70 -4.70 4.80
C LYS A 5 10.09 -4.26 4.35
N ARG A 6 10.26 -2.98 4.04
CA ARG A 6 11.56 -2.43 3.64
C ARG A 6 12.60 -2.51 4.76
N MET A 7 12.19 -2.41 6.02
CA MET A 7 13.09 -2.60 7.17
C MET A 7 13.58 -4.05 7.25
N LEU A 8 12.68 -5.03 7.08
CA LEU A 8 13.07 -6.45 7.03
C LEU A 8 14.01 -6.74 5.85
N GLU A 9 13.78 -6.13 4.68
CA GLU A 9 14.68 -6.23 3.52
C GLU A 9 16.06 -5.63 3.80
N ILE A 10 16.14 -4.51 4.52
CA ILE A 10 17.42 -3.93 4.93
C ILE A 10 18.17 -4.86 5.88
N ILE A 11 17.47 -5.48 6.85
CA ILE A 11 18.08 -6.43 7.78
C ILE A 11 18.59 -7.68 7.04
N ALA A 12 17.81 -8.20 6.08
CA ALA A 12 18.14 -9.43 5.36
C ALA A 12 19.18 -9.24 4.24
N ASP A 13 19.00 -8.22 3.40
CA ASP A 13 19.71 -8.04 2.12
C ASP A 13 20.58 -6.76 2.10
N GLY A 14 20.61 -6.00 3.20
CA GLY A 14 21.37 -4.75 3.31
C GLY A 14 20.78 -3.55 2.56
N LYS A 15 19.68 -3.75 1.80
CA LYS A 15 19.00 -2.70 1.04
C LYS A 15 17.51 -3.02 0.87
N PRO A 16 16.65 -2.01 0.74
CA PRO A 16 15.25 -2.23 0.40
C PRO A 16 15.12 -2.55 -1.09
N ASN A 17 14.32 -3.57 -1.41
CA ASN A 17 14.03 -4.01 -2.78
C ASN A 17 12.61 -3.64 -3.22
N THR A 18 11.65 -3.55 -2.29
CA THR A 18 10.28 -3.16 -2.63
C THR A 18 10.20 -1.67 -2.96
N SER A 19 9.83 -1.33 -4.20
CA SER A 19 9.66 0.06 -4.65
C SER A 19 8.53 0.81 -3.92
N PHE A 20 8.62 2.14 -3.91
CA PHE A 20 7.47 2.98 -3.55
C PHE A 20 6.43 2.99 -4.68
N MET A 21 5.21 3.42 -4.37
CA MET A 21 4.18 3.65 -5.37
C MET A 21 4.62 4.70 -6.39
N GLN A 22 4.24 4.49 -7.64
CA GLN A 22 4.49 5.38 -8.78
C GLN A 22 3.19 6.00 -9.26
N PHE A 23 3.29 7.07 -10.06
CA PHE A 23 2.11 7.63 -10.71
C PHE A 23 1.45 6.59 -11.62
N GLY A 24 0.14 6.44 -11.49
CA GLY A 24 -0.63 5.40 -12.15
C GLY A 24 -1.01 4.23 -11.24
N ASP A 25 -0.26 3.99 -10.16
CA ASP A 25 -0.59 2.95 -9.19
C ASP A 25 -1.91 3.24 -8.48
N THR A 26 -2.58 2.18 -8.04
CA THR A 26 -3.84 2.25 -7.29
C THR A 26 -3.67 1.52 -5.97
N VAL A 27 -4.10 2.15 -4.88
CA VAL A 27 -4.14 1.56 -3.55
C VAL A 27 -5.60 1.36 -3.14
N ARG A 28 -5.93 0.13 -2.75
CA ARG A 28 -7.23 -0.23 -2.17
C ARG A 28 -7.04 -0.68 -0.73
N ILE A 29 -7.77 -0.07 0.20
CA ILE A 29 -7.82 -0.46 1.61
C ILE A 29 -9.27 -0.72 1.96
N GLU A 30 -9.55 -1.93 2.43
CA GLU A 30 -10.89 -2.38 2.77
C GLU A 30 -10.82 -3.31 3.99
N MET A 31 -11.83 -3.23 4.86
CA MET A 31 -11.95 -4.10 6.03
C MET A 31 -13.28 -4.84 5.95
N PHE A 32 -13.22 -6.16 6.16
CA PHE A 32 -14.37 -7.04 6.14
C PHE A 32 -14.65 -7.58 7.54
N ASP A 33 -15.92 -7.84 7.83
CA ASP A 33 -16.31 -8.60 9.02
C ASP A 33 -16.11 -10.10 8.81
N ASN A 34 -16.54 -10.90 9.80
CA ASN A 34 -16.42 -12.36 9.73
C ASN A 34 -17.30 -13.01 8.65
N ASN A 35 -18.32 -12.31 8.14
CA ASN A 35 -19.18 -12.78 7.07
C ASN A 35 -18.64 -12.36 5.68
N GLY A 36 -17.59 -11.55 5.64
CA GLY A 36 -17.01 -11.02 4.41
C GLY A 36 -17.67 -9.73 3.95
N ASP A 37 -18.50 -9.10 4.78
CA ASP A 37 -19.16 -7.83 4.44
C ASP A 37 -18.24 -6.65 4.76
N SER A 38 -18.19 -5.67 3.85
CA SER A 38 -17.35 -4.48 3.99
C SER A 38 -17.87 -3.61 5.14
N ILE A 39 -17.05 -3.42 6.17
CA ILE A 39 -17.46 -2.70 7.40
C ILE A 39 -17.53 -1.19 7.16
N PHE A 40 -16.55 -0.66 6.41
CA PHE A 40 -16.37 0.77 6.19
C PHE A 40 -16.45 1.17 4.72
N GLY A 41 -16.71 0.22 3.82
CA GLY A 41 -16.44 0.38 2.39
C GLY A 41 -14.94 0.33 2.09
N ALA A 42 -14.57 0.69 0.86
CA ALA A 42 -13.19 0.71 0.41
C ALA A 42 -12.67 2.13 0.20
N ILE A 43 -11.46 2.38 0.69
CA ILE A 43 -10.63 3.49 0.21
C ILE A 43 -9.97 3.00 -1.08
N ASP A 44 -10.25 3.66 -2.20
CA ASP A 44 -9.72 3.30 -3.52
C ASP A 44 -9.14 4.55 -4.18
N GLN A 45 -7.81 4.63 -4.25
CA GLN A 45 -7.11 5.85 -4.63
C GLN A 45 -6.05 5.57 -5.68
N LYS A 46 -6.05 6.39 -6.73
CA LYS A 46 -5.01 6.41 -7.76
C LYS A 46 -3.97 7.47 -7.45
N VAL A 47 -2.70 7.09 -7.49
CA VAL A 47 -1.58 8.01 -7.34
C VAL A 47 -1.44 8.80 -8.64
N VAL A 48 -1.65 10.12 -8.56
CA VAL A 48 -1.58 11.03 -9.70
C VAL A 48 -0.61 12.17 -9.44
N GLU A 49 0.00 12.67 -10.51
CA GLU A 49 0.85 13.84 -10.43
C GLU A 49 0.01 15.07 -10.07
N TYR A 50 0.44 15.83 -9.07
CA TYR A 50 -0.20 17.09 -8.73
C TYR A 50 0.13 18.14 -9.80
N LYS A 51 -0.89 18.68 -10.45
CA LYS A 51 -0.77 19.77 -11.43
C LYS A 51 -1.45 21.02 -10.89
N LYS A 52 -0.68 22.11 -10.82
CA LYS A 52 -1.13 23.43 -10.32
C LYS A 52 -1.88 24.19 -11.40
#